data_AF-A0A382VUT4-F1
#
_entry.id   AF-A0A382VUT4-F1
#
_cell.length_a   1.000
_cell.length_b   1.000
_cell.length_c   1.000
_cell.angle_alpha   90.00
_cell.angle_beta   90.00
_cell.angle_gamma   90.00
#
_symmetry.space_group_name_H-M   'P 1'
#
loop_
_entity.id
_entity.type
_entity.pdbx_description
1 polymer ?
#
loop_
_entity_poly.entity_id
_entity_poly.type
_entity_poly.pdbx_seq_one_letter_code
_entity_poly.pdbx_strand_id
1 'polypeptide(L)'
;MKVEMRKSLDRFNWKLYFALLLTAVLPTLYTTVRINYLGDLPGDWGFNIASQLAWVNLMLEVVQEALILPLFYCIGITIANREETINRVRTGMAVTLGLYLAFTVAILLFATQLTEWMAQNPDTIDATAEYIRLEMFGTTLFSLVRFLIIVFILLDMKEHIYAILGI
;
A
#
# COMPACT_ATOMS: atom_id res chain seq x y z
N MET A 1 -15.13 32.32 -18.31
CA MET A 1 -15.47 31.02 -17.68
C MET A 1 -15.21 29.80 -18.58
N LYS A 2 -15.94 29.56 -19.69
CA LYS A 2 -15.72 28.36 -20.55
C LYS A 2 -14.33 28.27 -21.20
N VAL A 3 -13.75 29.40 -21.61
CA VAL A 3 -12.40 29.45 -22.24
C VAL A 3 -11.28 29.18 -21.24
N GLU A 4 -11.43 29.66 -19.99
CA GLU A 4 -10.48 29.39 -18.92
C GLU A 4 -10.52 27.94 -18.45
N MET A 5 -11.73 27.35 -18.39
CA MET A 5 -11.92 25.94 -18.06
C MET A 5 -11.26 25.03 -19.10
N ARG A 6 -11.39 25.33 -20.40
CA ARG A 6 -10.69 24.61 -21.49
C ARG A 6 -9.16 24.73 -21.38
N LYS A 7 -8.63 25.94 -21.14
CA LYS A 7 -7.19 26.15 -20.97
C LYS A 7 -6.62 25.47 -19.72
N SER A 8 -7.43 25.30 -18.68
CA SER A 8 -7.04 24.58 -17.46
C SER A 8 -6.99 23.06 -17.70
N LEU A 9 -7.97 22.52 -18.43
CA LEU A 9 -8.03 21.10 -18.81
C LEU A 9 -6.88 20.69 -19.74
N ASP A 10 -6.40 21.58 -20.61
CA ASP A 10 -5.22 21.31 -21.47
C ASP A 10 -3.90 21.31 -20.71
N ARG A 11 -3.81 22.01 -19.56
CA ARG A 11 -2.62 21.98 -18.68
C ARG A 11 -2.59 20.79 -17.74
N PHE A 12 -3.71 20.07 -17.63
CA PHE A 12 -3.83 18.93 -16.75
C PHE A 12 -3.08 17.73 -17.33
N ASN A 13 -2.20 17.11 -16.55
CA ASN A 13 -1.43 15.95 -16.99
C ASN A 13 -2.33 14.70 -16.98
N TRP A 14 -3.17 14.57 -18.01
CA TRP A 14 -4.13 13.46 -18.16
C TRP A 14 -3.48 12.08 -18.13
N LYS A 15 -2.24 11.96 -18.62
CA LYS A 15 -1.49 10.70 -18.57
C LYS A 15 -1.15 10.31 -17.14
N LEU A 16 -0.56 11.23 -16.38
CA LEU A 16 -0.27 11.02 -14.95
C LEU A 16 -1.56 10.76 -14.15
N TYR A 17 -2.62 11.52 -14.42
CA TYR A 17 -3.91 11.30 -13.77
C TYR A 17 -4.46 9.91 -14.01
N PHE A 18 -4.42 9.43 -15.27
CA PHE A 18 -4.88 8.08 -15.58
C PHE A 18 -4.00 7.00 -14.92
N ALA A 19 -2.69 7.22 -14.85
CA ALA A 19 -1.79 6.32 -14.11
C ALA A 19 -2.21 6.24 -12.63
N LEU A 20 -2.40 7.38 -11.96
CA LEU A 20 -2.83 7.43 -10.56
C LEU A 20 -4.21 6.79 -10.36
N LEU A 21 -5.14 7.02 -11.29
CA LEU A 21 -6.48 6.43 -11.25
C LEU A 21 -6.43 4.91 -11.34
N LEU A 22 -5.63 4.35 -12.26
CA LEU A 22 -5.44 2.91 -12.36
C LEU A 22 -4.84 2.31 -11.09
N THR A 23 -3.85 3.00 -10.49
CA THR A 23 -3.23 2.56 -9.23
C THR A 23 -4.24 2.48 -8.07
N ALA A 24 -5.32 3.27 -8.11
CA ALA A 24 -6.39 3.21 -7.11
C ALA A 24 -7.48 2.17 -7.48
N VAL A 25 -7.93 2.15 -8.73
CA VAL A 25 -9.07 1.32 -9.16
C VAL A 25 -8.73 -0.17 -9.21
N LEU A 26 -7.54 -0.54 -9.69
CA LEU A 26 -7.17 -1.95 -9.86
C LEU A 26 -7.15 -2.71 -8.51
N PRO A 27 -6.51 -2.19 -7.44
CA PRO A 27 -6.58 -2.84 -6.13
C PRO A 27 -7.99 -2.96 -5.59
N THR A 28 -8.82 -1.92 -5.72
CA THR A 28 -10.21 -1.93 -5.24
C THR A 28 -11.05 -3.00 -5.94
N LEU A 29 -10.90 -3.14 -7.26
CA LEU A 29 -11.59 -4.19 -8.00
C LEU A 29 -11.13 -5.58 -7.55
N TYR A 30 -9.82 -5.78 -7.41
CA TYR A 30 -9.25 -7.04 -6.96
C TYR A 30 -9.75 -7.44 -5.57
N THR A 31 -9.71 -6.53 -4.58
CA THR A 31 -10.15 -6.83 -3.21
C THR A 31 -11.65 -7.10 -3.15
N THR A 32 -12.47 -6.35 -3.89
CA THR A 32 -13.92 -6.55 -3.95
C THR A 32 -14.26 -7.93 -4.52
N VAL A 33 -13.67 -8.28 -5.65
CA VAL A 33 -13.89 -9.58 -6.30
C VAL A 33 -13.39 -10.73 -5.41
N ARG A 34 -12.21 -10.57 -4.79
CA ARG A 34 -11.65 -11.55 -3.84
C ARG A 34 -12.60 -11.80 -2.67
N ILE A 35 -13.12 -10.76 -2.03
CA ILE A 35 -14.03 -10.89 -0.87
C ILE A 35 -15.34 -11.57 -1.30
N ASN A 36 -15.89 -11.22 -2.47
CA ASN A 36 -17.09 -11.87 -2.98
C ASN A 36 -16.88 -13.39 -3.18
N TYR A 37 -15.78 -13.79 -3.83
CA TYR A 37 -15.47 -15.23 -3.99
C TYR A 37 -15.19 -15.95 -2.66
N LEU A 38 -14.59 -15.28 -1.67
CA LEU A 38 -14.38 -15.85 -0.34
C LEU A 38 -15.68 -16.07 0.44
N GLY A 39 -16.72 -15.27 0.17
CA GLY A 39 -18.05 -15.43 0.77
C GLY A 39 -18.86 -16.58 0.17
N ASP A 40 -18.56 -17.00 -1.07
CA ASP A 40 -19.24 -18.09 -1.77
C ASP A 40 -18.66 -19.49 -1.45
N LEU A 41 -17.57 -19.57 -0.67
CA LEU A 41 -16.98 -20.85 -0.26
C LEU A 41 -17.85 -21.56 0.80
N PRO A 42 -17.94 -22.92 0.78
CA PRO A 42 -18.71 -23.65 1.78
C PRO A 42 -18.09 -23.50 3.18
N GLY A 43 -18.82 -22.83 4.07
CA GLY A 43 -18.45 -22.60 5.48
C GLY A 43 -18.11 -21.14 5.79
N ASP A 44 -18.65 -20.61 6.89
CA ASP A 44 -18.54 -19.18 7.28
C ASP A 44 -17.12 -18.74 7.69
N TRP A 45 -16.16 -19.67 7.70
CA TRP A 45 -14.79 -19.43 8.17
C TRP A 45 -14.02 -18.51 7.23
N GLY A 46 -14.19 -18.65 5.91
CA GLY A 46 -13.49 -17.81 4.91
C GLY A 46 -13.89 -16.33 5.01
N PHE A 47 -15.18 -16.06 5.19
CA PHE A 47 -15.70 -14.71 5.33
C PHE A 47 -15.26 -14.05 6.65
N ASN A 48 -15.28 -14.79 7.77
CA ASN A 48 -14.82 -14.28 9.07
C ASN A 48 -13.31 -14.03 9.08
N ILE A 49 -12.49 -14.85 8.42
CA ILE A 49 -11.05 -14.58 8.29
C ILE A 49 -10.81 -13.34 7.43
N ALA A 50 -11.52 -13.22 6.30
CA ALA A 50 -11.38 -12.08 5.39
C ALA A 50 -11.78 -10.74 6.03
N SER A 51 -12.84 -10.71 6.84
CA SER A 51 -13.29 -9.51 7.53
C SER A 51 -12.29 -9.04 8.58
N GLN A 52 -11.69 -9.95 9.35
CA GLN A 52 -10.62 -9.60 10.29
C GLN A 52 -9.36 -9.16 9.57
N LEU A 53 -9.00 -9.81 8.47
CA LEU A 53 -7.86 -9.40 7.67
C LEU A 53 -8.03 -7.97 7.12
N ALA A 54 -9.25 -7.56 6.77
CA ALA A 54 -9.51 -6.19 6.32
C ALA A 54 -9.13 -5.14 7.38
N TRP A 55 -9.36 -5.42 8.66
CA TRP A 55 -8.95 -4.53 9.76
C TRP A 55 -7.42 -4.46 9.94
N VAL A 56 -6.74 -5.61 9.82
CA VAL A 56 -5.27 -5.64 9.86
C VAL A 56 -4.69 -4.84 8.70
N ASN A 57 -5.23 -5.04 7.49
CA ASN A 57 -4.82 -4.32 6.29
C ASN A 57 -5.08 -2.81 6.40
N LEU A 58 -6.21 -2.40 6.98
CA LEU A 58 -6.49 -0.99 7.25
C LEU A 58 -5.45 -0.38 8.20
N MET A 59 -5.06 -1.08 9.28
CA MET A 59 -4.01 -0.59 10.17
C MET A 59 -2.67 -0.43 9.46
N LEU A 60 -2.29 -1.40 8.64
CA LEU A 60 -1.05 -1.35 7.84
C LEU A 60 -1.08 -0.21 6.82
N GLU A 61 -2.24 0.07 6.23
CA GLU A 61 -2.46 1.17 5.30
C GLU A 61 -2.29 2.53 6.00
N VAL A 62 -2.87 2.73 7.19
CA VAL A 62 -2.68 3.98 7.95
C VAL A 62 -1.20 4.20 8.30
N VAL A 63 -0.51 3.16 8.76
CA VAL A 63 0.95 3.23 9.02
C VAL A 63 1.69 3.59 7.73
N GLN A 64 1.29 2.99 6.61
CA GLN A 64 1.88 3.30 5.31
C GLN A 64 1.71 4.77 4.93
N GLU A 65 0.49 5.29 4.96
CA GLU A 65 0.20 6.66 4.59
C GLU A 65 0.95 7.67 5.47
N ALA A 66 1.05 7.37 6.77
CA ALA A 66 1.83 8.17 7.72
C ALA A 66 3.32 8.23 7.35
N LEU A 67 3.87 7.19 6.70
CA LEU A 67 5.25 7.17 6.20
C LEU A 67 5.40 7.85 4.82
N ILE A 68 4.37 7.77 3.98
CA ILE A 68 4.39 8.33 2.62
C ILE A 68 4.50 9.86 2.65
N LEU A 69 3.72 10.55 3.50
CA LEU A 69 3.68 12.01 3.53
C LEU A 69 5.05 12.66 3.86
N PRO A 70 5.80 12.21 4.90
CA PRO A 70 7.16 12.69 5.15
C PRO A 70 8.12 12.44 3.98
N LEU A 71 7.99 11.31 3.28
CA LEU A 71 8.83 10.99 2.13
C LEU A 71 8.62 11.96 0.97
N PHE A 72 7.35 12.31 0.67
CA PHE A 72 7.03 13.33 -0.31
C PHE A 72 7.74 14.66 -0.01
N TYR A 73 7.71 15.07 1.25
CA TYR A 73 8.39 16.29 1.69
C TYR A 73 9.92 16.16 1.56
N CYS A 74 10.53 15.11 2.14
CA CYS A 74 11.98 14.93 2.19
C CYS A 74 12.63 14.81 0.80
N ILE A 75 11.98 14.10 -0.12
CA ILE A 75 12.50 13.94 -1.48
C ILE A 75 12.20 15.20 -2.31
N GLY A 76 10.98 15.76 -2.17
CA GLY A 76 10.53 16.92 -2.94
C GLY A 76 11.42 18.16 -2.77
N ILE A 77 11.93 18.42 -1.55
CA ILE A 77 12.81 19.59 -1.31
C ILE A 77 14.19 19.47 -1.97
N THR A 78 14.65 18.25 -2.28
CA THR A 78 15.99 18.01 -2.85
C THR A 78 15.98 17.78 -4.35
N ILE A 79 14.80 17.78 -4.99
CA ILE A 79 14.61 17.34 -6.37
C ILE A 79 15.42 18.12 -7.42
N ALA A 80 15.81 19.36 -7.10
CA ALA A 80 16.66 20.19 -7.96
C ALA A 80 18.14 19.73 -7.97
N ASN A 81 18.58 18.98 -6.95
CA ASN A 81 19.94 18.45 -6.83
C ASN A 81 19.92 16.91 -6.87
N ARG A 82 20.43 16.37 -7.98
CA ARG A 82 20.42 14.92 -8.23
C ARG A 82 21.20 14.11 -7.19
N GLU A 83 22.38 14.57 -6.78
CA GLU A 83 23.20 13.83 -5.80
C GLU A 83 22.53 13.82 -4.42
N GLU A 84 21.99 14.96 -4.01
CA GLU A 84 21.26 15.07 -2.74
C GLU A 84 19.98 14.23 -2.75
N THR A 85 19.24 14.25 -3.86
CA THR A 85 18.04 13.41 -4.06
C THR A 85 18.38 11.93 -3.92
N ILE A 86 19.44 11.45 -4.57
CA ILE A 86 19.84 10.03 -4.49
C ILE A 86 20.17 9.64 -3.04
N ASN A 87 20.89 10.48 -2.32
CA ASN A 87 21.23 10.20 -0.92
C ASN A 87 19.97 10.18 -0.03
N ARG A 88 19.04 11.11 -0.25
CA ARG A 88 17.75 11.16 0.45
C ARG A 88 16.87 9.95 0.14
N VAL A 89 16.83 9.50 -1.11
CA VAL A 89 16.09 8.30 -1.52
C VAL A 89 16.69 7.06 -0.84
N ARG A 90 18.02 6.91 -0.80
CA ARG A 90 18.67 5.79 -0.10
C ARG A 90 18.35 5.76 1.39
N THR A 91 18.51 6.90 2.06
CA THR A 91 18.21 7.02 3.49
C THR A 91 16.72 6.82 3.76
N GLY A 92 15.85 7.39 2.93
CA GLY A 92 14.40 7.21 3.01
C GLY A 92 14.02 5.73 2.86
N MET A 93 14.57 5.04 1.86
CA MET A 93 14.33 3.61 1.64
C MET A 93 14.77 2.78 2.85
N ALA A 94 15.94 3.06 3.42
CA ALA A 94 16.45 2.36 4.60
C ALA A 94 15.56 2.59 5.84
N VAL A 95 15.12 3.83 6.07
CA VAL A 95 14.23 4.18 7.18
C VAL A 95 12.86 3.52 7.01
N THR A 96 12.26 3.61 5.81
CA THR A 96 10.98 2.97 5.50
C THR A 96 11.06 1.46 5.68
N LEU A 97 12.08 0.81 5.12
CA LEU A 97 12.26 -0.63 5.28
C LEU A 97 12.47 -1.03 6.74
N GLY A 98 13.28 -0.27 7.50
CA GLY A 98 13.50 -0.52 8.92
C GLY A 98 12.21 -0.42 9.74
N LEU A 99 11.39 0.59 9.48
CA LEU A 99 10.09 0.75 10.14
C LEU A 99 9.13 -0.39 9.77
N TYR A 100 9.03 -0.73 8.48
CA TYR A 100 8.20 -1.85 8.04
C TYR A 100 8.62 -3.19 8.63
N LEU A 101 9.93 -3.45 8.72
CA LEU A 101 10.45 -4.66 9.35
C LEU A 101 10.13 -4.69 10.85
N ALA A 102 10.26 -3.56 11.55
CA ALA A 102 9.90 -3.47 12.96
C ALA A 102 8.41 -3.77 13.18
N PHE A 103 7.52 -3.16 12.38
CA PHE A 103 6.08 -3.45 12.40
C PHE A 103 5.77 -4.91 12.03
N THR A 104 6.48 -5.45 11.04
CA THR A 104 6.34 -6.85 10.61
C THR A 104 6.68 -7.79 11.76
N VAL A 105 7.83 -7.61 12.40
CA VAL A 105 8.23 -8.43 13.55
C VAL A 105 7.23 -8.31 14.70
N ALA A 106 6.76 -7.09 15.00
CA ALA A 106 5.76 -6.89 16.04
C ALA A 106 4.47 -7.66 15.73
N ILE A 107 3.93 -7.54 14.52
CA ILE A 107 2.69 -8.25 14.14
C ILE A 107 2.90 -9.76 14.09
N LEU A 108 4.05 -10.25 13.62
CA LEU A 108 4.36 -11.69 13.61
C LEU A 108 4.34 -12.29 15.02
N LEU A 109 4.89 -11.57 16.00
CA LEU A 109 4.95 -12.01 17.40
C LEU A 109 3.58 -11.95 18.09
N PHE A 110 2.77 -10.93 17.78
CA PHE A 110 1.48 -10.69 18.41
C PHE A 110 0.26 -11.11 17.56
N ALA A 111 0.46 -11.83 16.45
CA ALA A 111 -0.62 -12.17 15.52
C ALA A 111 -1.79 -12.90 16.20
N THR A 112 -1.49 -13.86 17.07
CA THR A 112 -2.51 -14.64 17.79
C THR A 112 -3.28 -13.76 18.78
N GLN A 113 -2.59 -12.93 19.56
CA GLN A 113 -3.20 -12.00 20.49
C GLN A 113 -4.04 -10.93 19.77
N LEU A 114 -3.57 -10.47 18.61
CA LEU A 114 -4.32 -9.53 17.78
C LEU A 114 -5.65 -10.18 17.31
N THR A 115 -5.61 -11.42 16.85
CA THR A 115 -6.83 -12.14 16.42
C THR A 115 -7.80 -12.42 17.57
N GLU A 116 -7.30 -12.64 18.78
CA GLU A 116 -8.13 -12.79 19.98
C GLU A 116 -8.84 -11.47 20.34
N TRP A 117 -8.14 -10.34 20.27
CA TRP A 117 -8.72 -9.01 20.52
C TRP A 117 -9.78 -8.60 19.50
N MET A 118 -9.70 -9.17 18.31
CA MET A 118 -10.65 -8.96 17.23
C MET A 118 -11.94 -9.78 17.40
N ALA A 119 -12.10 -10.47 18.54
CA ALA A 119 -13.27 -11.29 18.88
C ALA A 119 -13.58 -12.36 17.82
N GLN A 120 -12.52 -12.95 17.25
CA GLN A 120 -12.63 -14.01 16.26
C GLN A 120 -13.22 -15.29 16.87
N ASN A 121 -13.94 -16.08 16.07
CA ASN A 121 -14.43 -17.38 16.50
C ASN A 121 -13.24 -18.27 16.94
N PRO A 122 -13.25 -18.85 18.16
CA PRO A 122 -12.16 -19.65 18.71
C PRO A 122 -11.61 -20.71 17.76
N ASP A 123 -12.48 -21.32 16.94
CA ASP A 123 -12.11 -22.39 15.99
C ASP A 123 -11.27 -21.89 14.80
N THR A 124 -11.21 -20.58 14.57
CA THR A 124 -10.55 -19.95 13.40
C THR A 124 -9.37 -19.05 13.77
N ILE A 125 -9.05 -18.90 15.05
CA ILE A 125 -7.99 -18.00 15.54
C ILE A 125 -6.64 -18.40 14.93
N ASP A 126 -6.28 -19.69 15.02
CA ASP A 126 -4.99 -20.17 14.52
C ASP A 126 -4.83 -19.97 13.01
N ALA A 127 -5.87 -20.29 12.23
CA ALA A 127 -5.89 -20.09 10.79
C ALA A 127 -5.78 -18.59 10.41
N THR A 128 -6.45 -17.73 11.17
CA THR A 128 -6.38 -16.27 10.96
C THR A 128 -4.99 -15.74 11.27
N ALA A 129 -4.38 -16.19 12.37
CA ALA A 129 -3.05 -15.77 12.79
C ALA A 129 -1.97 -16.22 11.81
N GLU A 130 -2.04 -17.46 11.31
CA GLU A 130 -1.15 -17.95 10.26
C GLU A 130 -1.27 -17.12 8.98
N TYR A 131 -2.51 -16.80 8.57
CA TYR A 131 -2.74 -15.98 7.40
C TYR A 131 -2.20 -14.55 7.56
N ILE A 132 -2.41 -13.91 8.72
CA ILE A 132 -1.82 -12.60 9.02
C ILE A 132 -0.29 -12.66 8.91
N ARG A 133 0.34 -13.72 9.42
CA ARG A 133 1.80 -13.87 9.32
C ARG A 133 2.27 -13.93 7.87
N LEU A 134 1.56 -14.64 7.00
CA LEU A 134 1.85 -14.69 5.56
C LEU A 134 1.64 -13.33 4.89
N GLU A 135 0.52 -12.66 5.18
CA GLU A 135 0.21 -11.33 4.64
C GLU A 135 1.28 -10.29 5.02
N MET A 136 1.84 -10.40 6.24
CA MET A 136 2.89 -9.50 6.69
C MET A 136 4.15 -9.59 5.81
N PHE A 137 4.59 -10.80 5.44
CA PHE A 137 5.72 -10.95 4.51
C PHE A 137 5.44 -10.31 3.15
N GLY A 138 4.23 -10.52 2.61
CA GLY A 138 3.80 -9.89 1.36
C GLY A 138 3.80 -8.37 1.46
N THR A 139 3.27 -7.84 2.55
CA THR A 139 3.16 -6.38 2.78
C THR A 139 4.54 -5.74 2.95
N THR A 140 5.49 -6.38 3.61
CA THR A 140 6.87 -5.88 3.70
C THR A 140 7.48 -5.73 2.31
N LEU A 141 7.34 -6.73 1.43
CA LEU A 141 7.86 -6.65 0.07
C LEU A 141 7.15 -5.57 -0.76
N PHE A 142 5.82 -5.49 -0.65
CA PHE A 142 5.03 -4.52 -1.40
C PHE A 142 5.30 -3.06 -0.93
N SER A 143 5.72 -2.87 0.32
CA SER A 143 6.08 -1.55 0.84
C SER A 143 7.26 -0.91 0.10
N LEU A 144 8.24 -1.72 -0.33
CA LEU A 144 9.37 -1.27 -1.14
C LEU A 144 8.93 -0.83 -2.53
N VAL A 145 8.01 -1.60 -3.14
CA VAL A 145 7.44 -1.24 -4.45
C VAL A 145 6.68 0.09 -4.36
N ARG A 146 5.85 0.26 -3.32
CA ARG A 146 5.13 1.53 -3.08
C ARG A 146 6.09 2.70 -2.85
N PHE A 147 7.19 2.50 -2.12
CA PHE A 147 8.24 3.50 -1.97
C PHE A 147 8.81 3.93 -3.33
N LEU A 148 9.15 2.97 -4.20
CA LEU A 148 9.68 3.27 -5.54
C LEU A 148 8.66 4.01 -6.42
N ILE A 149 7.39 3.64 -6.34
CA ILE A 149 6.31 4.35 -7.05
C ILE A 149 6.29 5.84 -6.65
N ILE A 150 6.44 6.15 -5.36
CA ILE A 150 6.46 7.55 -4.88
C ILE A 150 7.65 8.31 -5.44
N VAL A 151 8.84 7.69 -5.43
CA VAL A 151 10.05 8.27 -6.03
C VAL A 151 9.81 8.56 -7.52
N PHE A 152 9.19 7.65 -8.26
CA PHE A 152 8.88 7.85 -9.68
C PHE A 152 7.81 8.91 -9.92
N ILE A 153 6.80 9.01 -9.08
CA ILE A 153 5.79 10.09 -9.13
C ILE A 153 6.47 11.44 -8.93
N LEU A 154 7.34 11.56 -7.92
CA LEU A 154 8.06 12.80 -7.63
C LEU A 154 8.97 13.23 -8.79
N LEU A 155 9.65 12.28 -9.42
CA LEU A 155 10.55 12.53 -10.54
C LEU A 155 9.84 12.65 -11.91
N ASP A 156 8.50 12.63 -11.95
CA ASP A 156 7.66 12.60 -13.18
C ASP A 156 8.02 11.44 -14.15
N MET A 157 8.54 10.33 -13.62
CA MET A 157 8.99 9.15 -14.38
C MET A 157 7.84 8.18 -14.69
N LYS A 158 6.82 8.68 -15.39
CA LYS A 158 5.57 7.97 -15.73
C LYS A 158 5.75 6.61 -16.41
N GLU A 159 6.75 6.44 -17.26
CA GLU A 159 7.00 5.17 -17.98
C GLU A 159 7.33 4.02 -17.02
N HIS A 160 8.00 4.31 -15.92
CA HIS A 160 8.35 3.30 -14.91
C HIS A 160 7.16 2.94 -14.01
N ILE A 161 6.22 3.87 -13.81
CA ILE A 161 4.96 3.60 -13.11
C ILE A 161 4.12 2.59 -13.90
N TYR A 162 3.98 2.78 -15.22
CA TYR A 162 3.25 1.82 -16.08
C TYR A 162 3.94 0.46 -16.15
N ALA A 163 5.27 0.41 -16.17
CA ALA A 163 6.00 -0.85 -16.17
C ALA A 163 5.76 -1.68 -14.89
N ILE A 164 5.67 -1.02 -13.73
CA ILE A 164 5.35 -1.69 -12.46
C ILE A 164 3.89 -2.17 -12.43
N LEU A 165 2.95 -1.39 -12.98
CA LEU A 165 1.53 -1.76 -13.06
C LEU A 165 1.24 -2.91 -14.04
N GLY A 166 2.14 -3.16 -15.00
CA GLY A 166 2.01 -4.25 -15.98
C GLY A 166 2.61 -5.58 -15.55
N ILE A 167 3.25 -5.65 -14.39
CA ILE A 167 3.76 -6.87 -13.74
C ILE A 167 2.69 -7.42 -12.82
#